data_AF-A0A9W7G289-F1
#
_entry.id   AF-A0A9W7G289-F1
#
_cell.length_a   1.000
_cell.length_b   1.000
_cell.length_c   1.000
_cell.angle_alpha   90.00
_cell.angle_beta   90.00
_cell.angle_gamma   90.00
#
_symmetry.space_group_name_H-M   'P 1'
#
loop_
_entity.id
_entity.type
_entity.pdbx_description
1 polymer ?
#
loop_
_entity_poly.entity_id
_entity_poly.type
_entity_poly.pdbx_seq_one_letter_code
_entity_poly.pdbx_strand_id
1 'polypeptide(L)'
;MIPGSHITALYGVSFSSDAEAISRFQSFRSALCSSPVVPICPFKSTAVLCDIEYAGASGSMEMVWAELSIRPTPQHRDVVALAAEVFGTGTQEGGNIASEWRPHLSLAYDNIEGSNLDLKSVLEVCSDYPSLVGEERKVKGFSLWDMNGKLDEWRMVDRFEL
;
A
#
# COMPACT_ATOMS: atom_id res chain seq x y z
N MET A 1 3.92 9.39 9.83
CA MET A 1 4.17 7.95 9.58
C MET A 1 2.84 7.20 9.68
N ILE A 2 2.57 6.26 8.76
CA ILE A 2 1.41 5.38 8.84
C ILE A 2 1.61 4.43 10.03
N PRO A 3 0.82 4.52 11.13
CA PRO A 3 1.12 3.84 12.39
C PRO A 3 0.72 2.35 12.37
N GLY A 4 0.91 1.66 11.24
CA GLY A 4 0.62 0.25 11.11
C GLY A 4 1.09 -0.33 9.79
N SER A 5 1.17 -1.67 9.75
CA SER A 5 1.37 -2.42 8.51
C SER A 5 0.23 -2.13 7.53
N HIS A 6 0.59 -1.73 6.33
CA HIS A 6 -0.36 -1.32 5.28
C HIS A 6 0.14 -1.79 3.92
N ILE A 7 -0.81 -1.95 3.00
CA ILE A 7 -0.55 -2.21 1.59
C ILE A 7 -1.20 -1.05 0.84
N THR A 8 -0.41 -0.34 0.05
CA THR A 8 -0.90 0.79 -0.74
C THR A 8 -1.80 0.27 -1.86
N ALA A 9 -3.11 0.55 -1.78
CA ALA A 9 -4.06 0.23 -2.84
C ALA A 9 -3.94 1.22 -4.01
N LEU A 10 -3.83 2.51 -3.71
CA LEU A 10 -3.77 3.61 -4.66
C LEU A 10 -2.90 4.73 -4.10
N TYR A 11 -2.13 5.41 -4.96
CA TYR A 11 -1.35 6.61 -4.63
C TYR A 11 -1.36 7.57 -5.80
N GLY A 12 -0.83 8.79 -5.59
CA GLY A 12 -0.69 9.79 -6.67
C GLY A 12 -1.98 10.54 -7.02
N VAL A 13 -3.00 10.46 -6.16
CA VAL A 13 -4.27 11.18 -6.36
C VAL A 13 -4.19 12.54 -5.68
N SER A 14 -4.57 13.59 -6.40
CA SER A 14 -4.61 14.97 -5.89
C SER A 14 -6.03 15.50 -5.88
N PHE A 15 -6.39 16.22 -4.81
CA PHE A 15 -7.68 16.85 -4.64
C PHE A 15 -7.51 18.33 -4.32
N SER A 16 -8.55 19.11 -4.58
CA SER A 16 -8.56 20.55 -4.27
C SER A 16 -8.70 20.82 -2.76
N SER A 17 -9.23 19.84 -2.00
CA SER A 17 -9.44 19.94 -0.56
C SER A 17 -9.60 18.57 0.11
N ASP A 18 -9.38 18.50 1.42
CA ASP A 18 -9.67 17.31 2.24
C ASP A 18 -11.13 16.87 2.14
N ALA A 19 -12.07 17.82 2.09
CA ALA A 19 -13.50 17.52 2.03
C ALA A 19 -13.87 16.73 0.76
N GLU A 20 -13.25 17.07 -0.37
CA GLU A 20 -13.39 16.33 -1.62
C GLU A 20 -12.83 14.91 -1.48
N ALA A 21 -11.61 14.78 -0.94
CA ALA A 21 -10.96 13.49 -0.73
C ALA A 21 -11.78 12.56 0.19
N ILE A 22 -12.31 13.10 1.30
CA ILE A 22 -13.18 12.39 2.24
C ILE A 22 -14.49 11.97 1.54
N SER A 23 -15.11 12.86 0.75
CA SER A 23 -16.33 12.53 0.02
C SER A 23 -16.10 11.36 -0.95
N ARG A 24 -14.98 11.35 -1.68
CA ARG A 24 -14.61 10.22 -2.56
C ARG A 24 -14.38 8.94 -1.77
N PHE A 25 -13.70 9.03 -0.63
CA PHE A 25 -13.45 7.89 0.23
C PHE A 25 -14.74 7.28 0.82
N GLN A 26 -15.72 8.12 1.18
CA GLN A 26 -17.05 7.68 1.60
C GLN A 26 -17.85 7.02 0.46
N SER A 27 -17.73 7.53 -0.77
CA SER A 27 -18.29 6.86 -1.95
C SER A 27 -17.66 5.48 -2.18
N PHE A 28 -16.33 5.37 -2.02
CA PHE A 28 -15.62 4.10 -2.12
C PHE A 28 -16.11 3.09 -1.07
N ARG A 29 -16.22 3.51 0.20
CA ARG A 29 -16.81 2.70 1.27
C ARG A 29 -18.21 2.18 0.88
N SER A 30 -19.06 3.08 0.40
CA SER A 30 -20.45 2.75 0.06
C SER A 30 -20.54 1.77 -1.11
N ALA A 31 -19.70 1.96 -2.13
CA ALA A 31 -19.61 1.06 -3.27
C ALA A 31 -19.07 -0.31 -2.87
N LEU A 32 -18.06 -0.35 -2.01
CA LEU A 32 -17.49 -1.60 -1.49
C LEU A 32 -18.52 -2.40 -0.68
N CYS A 33 -19.25 -1.75 0.23
CA CYS A 33 -20.30 -2.41 1.04
C CYS A 33 -21.51 -2.88 0.21
N SER A 34 -21.77 -2.25 -0.93
CA SER A 34 -22.88 -2.62 -1.83
C SER A 34 -22.47 -3.66 -2.87
N SER A 35 -21.17 -3.94 -3.01
CA SER A 35 -20.64 -4.85 -4.01
C SER A 35 -20.69 -6.31 -3.51
N PRO A 36 -21.09 -7.28 -4.34
CA PRO A 36 -21.04 -8.71 -4.00
C PRO A 36 -19.60 -9.24 -3.87
N VAL A 37 -18.57 -8.41 -4.09
CA VAL A 37 -17.14 -8.76 -4.11
C VAL A 37 -16.54 -8.92 -2.70
N VAL A 38 -17.28 -8.60 -1.63
CA VAL A 38 -16.80 -8.72 -0.24
C VAL A 38 -17.23 -10.08 0.34
N PRO A 39 -16.31 -10.93 0.82
CA PRO A 39 -15.10 -10.55 1.57
C PRO A 39 -13.82 -10.51 0.73
N ILE A 40 -13.03 -9.45 0.93
CA ILE A 40 -11.66 -9.36 0.43
C ILE A 40 -10.90 -10.58 0.94
N CYS A 41 -10.37 -11.38 0.01
CA CYS A 41 -9.57 -12.55 0.38
C CYS A 41 -8.39 -12.12 1.27
N PRO A 42 -7.91 -13.00 2.16
CA PRO A 42 -6.70 -12.71 2.90
C PRO A 42 -5.50 -12.55 1.96
N PHE A 43 -4.57 -11.69 2.35
CA PHE A 43 -3.27 -11.59 1.68
C PHE A 43 -2.31 -12.65 2.20
N LYS A 44 -1.59 -13.29 1.28
CA LYS A 44 -0.49 -14.20 1.61
C LYS A 44 0.80 -13.68 0.99
N SER A 45 1.82 -13.51 1.83
CA SER A 45 3.16 -13.17 1.39
C SER A 45 3.75 -14.34 0.61
N THR A 46 4.43 -14.04 -0.50
CA THR A 46 5.03 -15.05 -1.39
C THR A 46 6.55 -14.95 -1.48
N ALA A 47 7.11 -13.80 -1.15
CA ALA A 47 8.55 -13.58 -1.17
C ALA A 47 8.94 -12.51 -0.14
N VAL A 48 10.22 -12.52 0.21
CA VAL A 48 10.91 -11.46 0.93
C VAL A 48 11.84 -10.80 -0.07
N LEU A 49 11.76 -9.48 -0.22
CA LEU A 49 12.66 -8.71 -1.06
C LEU A 49 13.36 -7.66 -0.22
N CYS A 50 14.60 -7.39 -0.58
CA CYS A 50 15.39 -6.28 -0.05
C CYS A 50 16.21 -5.75 -1.22
N ASP A 51 16.08 -4.46 -1.51
CA ASP A 51 16.75 -3.85 -2.64
C ASP A 51 17.05 -2.38 -2.38
N ILE A 52 17.80 -1.79 -3.29
CA ILE A 52 18.14 -0.37 -3.30
C ILE A 52 17.43 0.27 -4.49
N GLU A 53 16.56 1.23 -4.19
CA GLU A 53 15.97 2.07 -5.21
C GLU A 53 16.92 3.24 -5.49
N TYR A 54 17.48 3.28 -6.70
CA TYR A 54 18.23 4.42 -7.21
C TYR A 54 17.29 5.26 -8.07
N ALA A 55 16.99 6.48 -7.63
CA ALA A 55 16.05 7.39 -8.27
C ALA A 55 14.64 6.79 -8.41
N GLY A 56 13.90 6.70 -7.29
CA GLY A 56 12.56 6.10 -7.19
C GLY A 56 11.57 6.50 -8.28
N ALA A 57 10.33 5.98 -8.26
CA ALA A 57 9.34 6.19 -9.34
C ALA A 57 9.11 7.66 -9.80
N SER A 58 9.52 8.67 -9.02
CA SER A 58 9.51 10.11 -9.35
C SER A 58 10.91 10.78 -9.43
N GLY A 59 12.00 10.02 -9.40
CA GLY A 59 13.39 10.50 -9.40
C GLY A 59 13.88 11.11 -8.08
N SER A 60 13.11 11.01 -6.99
CA SER A 60 13.32 11.81 -5.76
C SER A 60 13.67 11.03 -4.49
N MET A 61 13.62 9.69 -4.51
CA MET A 61 13.98 8.88 -3.35
C MET A 61 15.06 7.87 -3.71
N GLU A 62 16.21 8.04 -3.07
CA GLU A 62 17.30 7.07 -3.00
C GLU A 62 17.19 6.38 -1.64
N MET A 63 16.84 5.09 -1.63
CA MET A 63 16.62 4.38 -0.37
C MET A 63 16.90 2.89 -0.49
N VAL A 64 17.32 2.29 0.63
CA VAL A 64 17.26 0.85 0.81
C VAL A 64 15.92 0.51 1.42
N TRP A 65 15.27 -0.53 0.91
CA TRP A 65 13.99 -0.97 1.42
C TRP A 65 13.92 -2.48 1.53
N ALA A 66 13.09 -2.95 2.46
CA ALA A 66 12.77 -4.37 2.62
C ALA A 66 11.26 -4.55 2.68
N GLU A 67 10.74 -5.55 2.00
CA GLU A 67 9.31 -5.80 1.91
C GLU A 67 8.97 -7.30 1.86
N LEU A 68 7.70 -7.58 2.12
CA LEU A 68 7.08 -8.84 1.75
C LEU A 68 6.26 -8.65 0.48
N SER A 69 6.63 -9.35 -0.58
CA SER A 69 5.84 -9.34 -1.81
C SER A 69 4.59 -10.18 -1.62
N ILE A 70 3.48 -9.70 -2.15
CA ILE A 70 2.18 -10.33 -2.02
C ILE A 70 1.67 -10.69 -3.41
N ARG A 71 1.08 -11.88 -3.56
CA ARG A 71 0.39 -12.25 -4.79
C ARG A 71 -1.05 -11.73 -4.74
N PRO A 72 -1.45 -10.78 -5.61
CA PRO A 72 -2.83 -10.32 -5.67
C PRO A 72 -3.73 -11.42 -6.25
N THR A 73 -4.96 -11.53 -5.73
CA THR A 73 -6.05 -12.29 -6.33
C THR A 73 -6.87 -11.38 -7.26
N PRO A 74 -7.74 -11.94 -8.12
CA PRO A 74 -8.69 -11.13 -8.90
C PRO A 74 -9.52 -10.19 -8.01
N GLN A 75 -10.00 -10.67 -6.86
CA GLN A 75 -10.77 -9.87 -5.91
C GLN A 75 -9.99 -8.66 -5.38
N HIS A 76 -8.69 -8.81 -5.11
CA HIS A 76 -7.86 -7.67 -4.71
C HIS A 76 -7.78 -6.62 -5.82
N ARG A 77 -7.64 -7.06 -7.08
CA ARG A 77 -7.59 -6.17 -8.24
C ARG A 77 -8.91 -5.48 -8.49
N ASP A 78 -10.04 -6.17 -8.29
CA ASP A 78 -11.38 -5.58 -8.41
C ASP A 78 -11.59 -4.45 -7.40
N VAL A 79 -11.13 -4.63 -6.16
CA VAL A 79 -11.19 -3.57 -5.13
C VAL A 79 -10.31 -2.38 -5.49
N VAL A 80 -9.09 -2.62 -6.00
CA VAL A 80 -8.20 -1.54 -6.45
C VAL A 80 -8.76 -0.83 -7.68
N ALA A 81 -9.38 -1.55 -8.61
CA ALA A 81 -10.06 -0.99 -9.76
C ALA A 81 -11.25 -0.12 -9.34
N LEU A 82 -12.05 -0.58 -8.38
CA LEU A 82 -13.15 0.20 -7.80
C LEU A 82 -12.62 1.48 -7.12
N ALA A 83 -11.52 1.39 -6.37
CA ALA A 83 -10.89 2.56 -5.80
C ALA A 83 -10.42 3.53 -6.90
N ALA A 84 -9.75 3.02 -7.95
CA ALA A 84 -9.28 3.84 -9.07
C ALA A 84 -10.43 4.53 -9.82
N GLU A 85 -11.58 3.86 -9.98
CA GLU A 85 -12.79 4.43 -10.57
C GLU A 85 -13.34 5.56 -9.70
N VAL A 86 -13.55 5.30 -8.39
CA VAL A 86 -14.12 6.29 -7.46
C VAL A 86 -13.24 7.53 -7.32
N PHE A 87 -11.92 7.32 -7.27
CA PHE A 87 -10.92 8.38 -7.13
C PHE A 87 -10.52 9.01 -8.48
N GLY A 88 -11.02 8.49 -9.61
CA GLY A 88 -10.82 9.07 -10.94
C GLY A 88 -9.40 8.93 -11.50
N THR A 89 -8.64 7.92 -11.07
CA THR A 89 -7.24 7.74 -11.48
C THR A 89 -7.05 6.99 -12.79
N GLY A 90 -8.12 6.38 -13.35
CA GLY A 90 -8.07 5.69 -14.65
C GLY A 90 -7.72 6.60 -15.84
N THR A 91 -7.64 7.92 -15.62
CA THR A 91 -7.35 8.93 -16.65
C THR A 91 -6.20 9.88 -16.28
N GLN A 92 -5.56 9.72 -15.12
CA GLN A 92 -4.47 10.61 -14.67
C GLN A 92 -3.10 9.97 -14.91
N GLU A 93 -2.15 10.74 -15.45
CA GLU A 93 -0.75 10.33 -15.55
C GLU A 93 -0.19 10.03 -14.15
N GLY A 94 0.24 8.78 -13.91
CA GLY A 94 0.86 8.34 -12.66
C GLY A 94 -0.04 7.57 -11.68
N GLY A 95 -1.33 7.37 -12.00
CA GLY A 95 -2.19 6.48 -11.22
C GLY A 95 -1.86 5.00 -11.46
N ASN A 96 -1.88 4.17 -10.40
CA ASN A 96 -1.71 2.72 -10.55
C ASN A 96 -2.79 2.13 -11.47
N ILE A 97 -2.38 1.50 -12.58
CA ILE A 97 -3.26 0.65 -13.37
C ILE A 97 -3.53 -0.61 -12.53
N ALA A 98 -4.80 -0.94 -12.25
CA ALA A 98 -5.16 -2.06 -11.38
C ALA A 98 -4.58 -3.42 -11.84
N SER A 99 -4.37 -3.61 -13.15
CA SER A 99 -3.69 -4.79 -13.72
C SER A 99 -2.19 -4.84 -13.40
N GLU A 100 -1.55 -3.69 -13.22
CA GLU A 100 -0.12 -3.56 -12.92
C GLU A 100 0.16 -3.41 -11.42
N TRP A 101 -0.89 -3.26 -10.60
CA TRP A 101 -0.75 -3.16 -9.15
C TRP A 101 -0.01 -4.37 -8.58
N ARG A 102 1.08 -4.09 -7.87
CA ARG A 102 1.96 -5.04 -7.19
C ARG A 102 1.89 -4.79 -5.68
N PRO A 103 0.99 -5.49 -4.97
CA PRO A 103 0.90 -5.31 -3.53
C PRO A 103 2.16 -5.83 -2.87
N HIS A 104 2.64 -5.03 -1.93
CA HIS A 104 3.74 -5.36 -1.04
C HIS A 104 3.43 -4.83 0.36
N LEU A 105 4.06 -5.43 1.36
CA LEU A 105 4.04 -4.96 2.73
C LEU A 105 5.46 -4.54 3.11
N SER A 106 5.67 -3.23 3.21
CA SER A 106 6.96 -2.68 3.62
C SER A 106 7.29 -3.07 5.06
N LEU A 107 8.51 -3.57 5.26
CA LEU A 107 9.04 -3.93 6.58
C LEU A 107 9.94 -2.83 7.13
N ALA A 108 10.82 -2.30 6.28
CA ALA A 108 11.79 -1.30 6.66
C ALA A 108 12.21 -0.44 5.47
N TYR A 109 12.67 0.77 5.80
CA TYR A 109 13.23 1.75 4.90
C TYR A 109 14.45 2.37 5.57
N ASP A 110 15.53 2.58 4.81
CA ASP A 110 16.74 3.22 5.29
C ASP A 110 17.39 4.08 4.19
N ASN A 111 18.29 4.97 4.57
CA ASN A 111 19.12 5.74 3.63
C ASN A 111 20.17 4.83 3.00
N ILE A 112 20.58 5.09 1.75
CA ILE A 112 21.62 4.26 1.09
C ILE A 112 22.95 4.33 1.86
N GLU A 113 23.35 5.52 2.29
CA GLU A 113 24.62 5.72 2.98
C GLU A 113 24.59 5.14 4.40
N GLY A 114 25.43 4.12 4.63
CA GLY A 114 25.60 3.52 5.96
C GLY A 114 24.47 2.58 6.40
N SER A 115 23.53 2.24 5.51
CA SER A 115 22.48 1.27 5.81
C SER A 115 23.06 -0.11 6.10
N ASN A 116 22.50 -0.73 7.14
CA ASN A 116 22.73 -2.15 7.48
C ASN A 116 21.54 -3.02 7.04
N LEU A 117 20.61 -2.46 6.26
CA LEU A 117 19.47 -3.20 5.74
C LEU A 117 19.93 -4.06 4.57
N ASP A 118 20.02 -5.37 4.81
CA ASP A 118 20.35 -6.35 3.76
C ASP A 118 19.38 -7.54 3.78
N LEU A 119 19.37 -8.28 2.67
CA LEU A 119 18.47 -9.43 2.51
C LEU A 119 18.70 -10.51 3.58
N LYS A 120 19.94 -10.72 4.01
CA LYS A 120 20.27 -11.77 4.98
C LYS A 120 19.63 -11.45 6.33
N SER A 121 19.80 -10.23 6.84
CA SER A 121 19.19 -9.80 8.09
C SER A 121 17.66 -9.80 8.03
N VAL A 122 17.07 -9.45 6.88
CA VAL A 122 15.61 -9.51 6.71
C VAL A 122 15.13 -10.97 6.74
N LEU A 123 15.86 -11.91 6.12
CA LEU A 123 15.54 -13.34 6.17
C LEU A 123 15.68 -13.92 7.59
N GLU A 124 16.70 -13.49 8.35
CA GLU A 124 16.85 -13.86 9.76
C GLU A 124 15.63 -13.42 10.59
N VAL A 125 15.18 -12.17 10.43
CA VAL A 125 13.93 -11.68 11.06
C VAL A 125 12.73 -12.51 10.62
N CYS A 126 12.58 -12.84 9.33
CA CYS A 126 11.48 -13.67 8.87
C CYS A 126 11.53 -15.11 9.42
N SER A 127 12.73 -15.62 9.70
CA SER A 127 12.92 -16.92 10.36
C SER A 127 12.50 -16.88 11.83
N ASP A 128 12.84 -15.80 12.54
CA ASP A 128 12.46 -15.61 13.94
C ASP A 128 10.95 -15.34 14.11
N TYR A 129 10.31 -14.77 13.08
CA TYR A 129 8.87 -14.49 13.05
C TYR A 129 8.19 -15.15 11.82
N PRO A 130 8.00 -16.48 11.82
CA PRO A 130 7.46 -17.21 10.67
C PRO A 130 6.07 -16.74 10.20
N SER A 131 5.27 -16.13 11.09
CA SER A 131 3.97 -15.55 10.73
C SER A 131 4.08 -14.40 9.72
N LEU A 132 5.27 -13.80 9.56
CA LEU A 132 5.56 -12.82 8.52
C LEU A 132 5.39 -13.40 7.10
N VAL A 133 5.73 -14.67 6.88
CA VAL A 133 5.67 -15.28 5.54
C VAL A 133 4.62 -16.39 5.44
N GLY A 134 4.41 -17.13 6.53
CA GLY A 134 3.61 -18.35 6.54
C GLY A 134 2.10 -18.14 6.66
N GLU A 135 1.66 -17.01 7.22
CA GLU A 135 0.25 -16.79 7.56
C GLU A 135 -0.47 -15.85 6.60
N GLU A 136 -1.79 -16.09 6.50
CA GLU A 136 -2.72 -15.23 5.78
C GLU A 136 -3.13 -14.02 6.64
N ARG A 137 -3.20 -12.85 6.02
CA ARG A 137 -3.57 -11.59 6.67
C ARG A 137 -4.93 -11.13 6.18
N LYS A 138 -5.87 -11.00 7.12
CA LYS A 138 -7.16 -10.38 6.84
C LYS A 138 -7.00 -8.87 6.76
N VAL A 139 -7.60 -8.27 5.73
CA VAL A 139 -7.75 -6.82 5.64
C VAL A 139 -8.74 -6.38 6.70
N LYS A 140 -8.31 -5.49 7.61
CA LYS A 140 -9.19 -4.96 8.66
C LYS A 140 -10.04 -3.79 8.16
N GLY A 141 -9.49 -2.99 7.26
CA GLY A 141 -10.10 -1.74 6.83
C GLY A 141 -9.27 -1.01 5.78
N PHE A 142 -9.75 0.16 5.41
CA PHE A 142 -9.07 1.09 4.52
C PHE A 142 -8.85 2.42 5.24
N SER A 143 -7.78 3.11 4.88
CA SER A 143 -7.46 4.44 5.41
C SER A 143 -7.02 5.36 4.28
N LEU A 144 -7.48 6.61 4.34
CA LEU A 144 -7.07 7.69 3.46
C LEU A 144 -5.94 8.48 4.13
N TRP A 145 -4.89 8.78 3.37
CA TRP A 145 -3.68 9.45 3.85
C TRP A 145 -3.34 10.66 3.00
N ASP A 146 -3.01 11.76 3.68
CA ASP A 146 -2.35 12.91 3.07
C ASP A 146 -0.84 12.72 3.23
N MET A 147 -0.15 12.60 2.09
CA MET A 147 1.28 12.33 2.01
C MET A 147 2.08 13.53 1.51
N ASN A 148 1.49 14.73 1.53
CA ASN A 148 2.24 15.95 1.22
C ASN A 148 3.32 16.19 2.27
N GLY A 149 4.53 16.49 1.80
CA GLY A 149 5.69 16.75 2.66
C GLY A 149 6.47 15.49 3.03
N LYS A 150 7.12 15.53 4.19
CA LYS A 150 7.99 14.47 4.73
C LYS A 150 7.18 13.37 5.43
N LEU A 151 7.79 12.21 5.64
CA LEU A 151 7.13 11.04 6.23
C LEU A 151 6.57 11.29 7.64
N ASP A 152 7.15 12.20 8.42
CA ASP A 152 6.66 12.64 9.72
C ASP A 152 5.49 13.63 9.63
N GLU A 153 5.32 14.30 8.49
CA GLU A 153 4.20 15.20 8.20
C GLU A 153 2.96 14.46 7.66
N TRP A 154 3.12 13.21 7.22
CA TRP A 154 2.01 12.39 6.73
C TRP A 154 0.96 12.14 7.80
N ARG A 155 -0.30 12.41 7.45
CA ARG A 155 -1.45 12.30 8.36
C ARG A 155 -2.55 11.43 7.78
N MET A 156 -3.22 10.69 8.67
CA MET A 156 -4.45 9.97 8.32
C MET A 156 -5.59 10.99 8.24
N VAL A 157 -6.30 11.00 7.12
CA VAL A 157 -7.45 11.87 6.89
C VAL A 157 -8.74 11.19 7.34
N ASP A 158 -8.92 9.92 6.98
CA ASP A 158 -10.11 9.13 7.33
C ASP A 158 -9.81 7.62 7.32
N ARG A 159 -10.67 6.81 7.94
CA ARG A 159 -10.56 5.35 8.02
C ARG A 159 -11.92 4.68 8.24
N PHE A 160 -12.11 3.50 7.64
CA PHE A 160 -13.21 2.60 7.99
C PHE A 160 -12.75 1.15 8.08
N GLU A 161 -13.44 0.36 8.91
CA GLU A 161 -13.24 -1.09 9.03
C GLU A 161 -14.23 -1.86 8.13
N LEU A 162 -13.88 -3.11 7.79
CA LEU A 162 -14.67 -4.05 6.98
C LEU A 162 -15.49 -5.02 7.85
#